data_AF-A0A6I1G1Z3-F1
#
_entry.id   AF-A0A6I1G1Z3-F1
#
_cell.length_a   1.000
_cell.length_b   1.000
_cell.length_c   1.000
_cell.angle_alpha   90.00
_cell.angle_beta   90.00
_cell.angle_gamma   90.00
#
_symmetry.space_group_name_H-M   'P 1'
#
loop_
_entity.id
_entity.type
_entity.pdbx_description
1 polymer ?
#
loop_
_entity_poly.entity_id
_entity_poly.type
_entity_poly.pdbx_seq_one_letter_code
_entity_poly.pdbx_strand_id
1 'polypeptide(L)'
;MLLAHAITLGQARSHLAALADRAVTIEASSGYERVLLRLDALHGEDIPAIHPVPSGDRDELFDLARDAIEDLTGHGLDPLTVELVLDLLSTARDLDEPDEP
;
A
#
# COMPACT_ATOMS: atom_id res chain seq x y z
N MET A 1 11.42 16.53 -3.68
CA MET A 1 10.10 15.98 -3.36
C MET A 1 9.26 17.03 -2.63
N LEU A 2 7.97 17.17 -2.95
CA LEU A 2 7.06 18.10 -2.25
C LEU A 2 6.57 17.49 -0.93
N LEU A 3 6.30 18.30 0.10
CA LEU A 3 5.80 17.81 1.41
C LEU A 3 4.52 16.99 1.27
N ALA A 4 3.59 17.42 0.42
CA ALA A 4 2.34 16.71 0.17
C ALA A 4 2.60 15.28 -0.36
N HIS A 5 3.54 15.14 -1.31
CA HIS A 5 3.92 13.84 -1.84
C HIS A 5 4.52 12.93 -0.76
N ALA A 6 5.39 13.47 0.10
CA ALA A 6 6.01 12.70 1.19
C ALA A 6 4.96 12.17 2.18
N ILE A 7 3.93 12.97 2.47
CA ILE A 7 2.81 12.60 3.33
C ILE A 7 2.00 11.47 2.68
N THR A 8 1.62 11.61 1.42
CA THR A 8 0.85 10.60 0.68
C THR A 8 1.59 9.27 0.62
N LEU A 9 2.90 9.30 0.33
CA LEU A 9 3.74 8.08 0.34
C LEU A 9 3.84 7.46 1.75
N GLY A 10 3.98 8.29 2.79
CA GLY A 10 4.00 7.83 4.18
C GLY A 10 2.70 7.17 4.62
N GLN A 11 1.55 7.68 4.18
CA GLN A 11 0.22 7.09 4.43
C GLN A 11 0.10 5.73 3.75
N ALA A 12 0.38 5.66 2.43
CA ALA A 12 0.38 4.41 1.68
C ALA A 12 1.24 3.33 2.36
N ARG A 13 2.46 3.69 2.76
CA ARG A 13 3.38 2.78 3.46
C ARG A 13 2.84 2.31 4.81
N SER A 14 2.23 3.20 5.59
CA SER A 14 1.70 2.85 6.91
C SER A 14 0.50 1.91 6.81
N HIS A 15 -0.39 2.13 5.85
CA HIS A 15 -1.53 1.25 5.61
C HIS A 15 -1.10 -0.12 5.08
N LEU A 16 -0.14 -0.16 4.14
CA LEU A 16 0.42 -1.42 3.62
C LEU A 16 1.16 -2.24 4.69
N ALA A 17 1.96 -1.59 5.54
CA ALA A 17 2.63 -2.28 6.64
C ALA A 17 1.60 -2.90 7.61
N ALA A 18 0.52 -2.16 7.90
CA ALA A 18 -0.56 -2.69 8.73
C ALA A 18 -1.34 -3.83 8.06
N LEU A 19 -1.51 -3.82 6.73
CA LEU A 19 -2.10 -4.92 5.98
C LEU A 19 -1.21 -6.16 6.04
N ALA A 20 0.10 -6.01 5.83
CA ALA A 20 1.06 -7.10 5.95
C ALA A 20 1.00 -7.76 7.34
N ASP A 21 1.03 -6.94 8.41
CA ASP A 21 0.95 -7.42 9.80
C ASP A 21 -0.37 -8.13 10.14
N ARG A 22 -1.46 -7.83 9.41
CA ARG A 22 -2.82 -8.34 9.70
C ARG A 22 -3.32 -9.38 8.71
N ALA A 23 -2.53 -9.70 7.68
CA ALA A 23 -2.87 -10.63 6.63
C ALA A 23 -3.21 -12.02 7.20
N VAL A 24 -4.15 -12.71 6.57
CA VAL A 24 -4.59 -14.06 6.95
C VAL A 24 -3.55 -15.11 6.54
N THR A 25 -2.94 -14.91 5.38
CA THR A 25 -2.00 -15.85 4.78
C THR A 25 -0.59 -15.24 4.70
N ILE A 26 0.43 -16.10 4.73
CA ILE A 26 1.82 -15.66 4.56
C ILE A 26 2.03 -15.11 3.15
N GLU A 27 1.32 -15.69 2.18
CA GLU A 27 1.28 -15.26 0.78
C GLU A 27 0.76 -13.84 0.64
N ALA A 28 -0.35 -13.50 1.31
CA ALA A 28 -0.90 -12.16 1.36
C ALA A 28 0.04 -11.18 2.07
N SER A 29 0.57 -11.54 3.24
CA SER A 29 1.57 -10.73 3.97
C SER A 29 2.75 -10.39 3.06
N SER A 30 3.30 -11.40 2.38
CA SER A 30 4.40 -11.24 1.43
C SER A 30 3.98 -10.42 0.21
N GLY A 31 2.72 -10.52 -0.21
CA GLY A 31 2.12 -9.71 -1.27
C GLY A 31 2.17 -8.23 -0.92
N TYR A 32 1.64 -7.84 0.24
CA TYR A 32 1.66 -6.45 0.72
C TYR A 32 3.10 -5.93 0.91
N GLU A 33 4.03 -6.75 1.41
CA GLU A 33 5.45 -6.38 1.47
C GLU A 33 6.07 -6.13 0.09
N ARG A 34 5.70 -6.90 -0.94
CA ARG A 34 6.16 -6.64 -2.33
C ARG A 34 5.64 -5.30 -2.85
N VAL A 35 4.42 -4.90 -2.48
CA VAL A 35 3.89 -3.57 -2.82
C VAL A 35 4.74 -2.47 -2.17
N LEU A 36 5.09 -2.62 -0.89
CA LEU A 36 5.99 -1.69 -0.19
C LEU A 36 7.34 -1.57 -0.91
N LEU A 37 7.97 -2.70 -1.24
CA LEU A 37 9.24 -2.71 -1.98
C LEU A 37 9.14 -2.04 -3.35
N ARG A 38 7.99 -2.22 -4.03
CA ARG A 38 7.76 -1.56 -5.32
C ARG A 38 7.65 -0.06 -5.17
N LEU A 39 6.93 0.42 -4.15
CA LEU A 39 6.86 1.85 -3.83
C LEU A 39 8.25 2.42 -3.49
N ASP A 40 9.06 1.71 -2.73
CA ASP A 40 10.40 2.18 -2.34
C ASP A 40 11.34 2.30 -3.55
N ALA A 41 11.25 1.34 -4.47
CA ALA A 41 12.01 1.39 -5.72
C ALA A 41 11.65 2.59 -6.61
N LEU A 42 10.43 3.13 -6.49
CA LEU A 42 9.98 4.30 -7.27
C LEU A 42 10.48 5.63 -6.68
N HIS A 43 10.67 5.70 -5.37
CA HIS A 43 10.88 6.98 -4.67
C HIS A 43 12.33 7.20 -4.24
N GLY A 44 13.15 6.14 -4.13
CA GLY A 44 14.61 6.23 -3.90
C GLY A 44 15.04 6.82 -2.54
N GLU A 45 14.11 7.40 -1.78
CA GLU A 45 14.29 7.89 -0.40
C GLU A 45 13.51 7.03 0.59
N ASP A 46 14.10 6.81 1.76
CA ASP A 46 13.55 5.99 2.83
C ASP A 46 12.57 6.81 3.66
N ILE A 47 11.34 7.01 3.15
CA ILE A 47 10.27 7.65 3.91
C ILE A 47 9.76 6.67 4.95
N PRO A 48 9.77 6.99 6.25
CA PRO A 48 9.31 6.03 7.26
C PRO A 48 7.78 5.91 7.28
N ALA A 49 7.28 4.71 7.53
CA ALA A 49 5.86 4.40 7.70
C ALA A 49 5.36 4.80 9.11
N ILE A 50 5.27 6.10 9.37
CA ILE A 50 4.95 6.65 10.72
C ILE A 50 3.58 7.31 10.80
N HIS A 51 2.73 7.14 9.79
CA HIS A 51 1.41 7.75 9.79
C HIS A 51 0.44 6.95 10.68
N PRO A 52 -0.46 7.63 11.41
CA PRO A 52 -1.48 6.94 12.20
C PRO A 52 -2.30 6.01 11.31
N VAL A 53 -2.34 4.74 11.71
CA VAL A 53 -3.17 3.73 11.05
C VAL A 53 -4.48 3.60 11.83
N PRO A 54 -5.65 3.77 11.19
CA PRO A 54 -6.91 3.57 11.87
C PRO A 54 -7.04 2.14 12.41
N SER A 55 -7.82 1.98 13.49
CA SER A 55 -8.11 0.66 14.08
C SER A 55 -9.15 -0.14 13.28
N GLY A 56 -9.35 0.23 12.00
CA GLY A 56 -10.25 -0.42 11.05
C GLY A 56 -9.89 -1.87 10.75
N ASP A 57 -10.85 -2.58 10.16
CA ASP A 57 -10.62 -3.92 9.63
C ASP A 57 -9.70 -3.87 8.38
N ARG A 58 -9.36 -5.04 7.83
CA ARG A 58 -8.47 -5.10 6.67
C ARG A 58 -9.08 -4.47 5.41
N ASP A 59 -10.40 -4.38 5.32
CA ASP A 59 -11.09 -3.87 4.13
C ASP A 59 -10.95 -2.35 4.12
N GLU A 60 -11.18 -1.72 5.27
CA GLU A 60 -10.92 -0.29 5.45
C GLU A 60 -9.44 0.05 5.19
N LEU A 61 -8.51 -0.77 5.69
CA LEU A 61 -7.07 -0.57 5.43
C LEU A 61 -6.70 -0.72 3.96
N PHE A 62 -7.32 -1.66 3.25
CA PHE A 62 -7.11 -1.86 1.83
C PHE A 62 -7.57 -0.64 1.03
N ASP A 63 -8.77 -0.13 1.31
CA ASP A 63 -9.29 1.07 0.65
C ASP A 63 -8.41 2.29 0.91
N LEU A 64 -7.95 2.49 2.16
CA LEU A 64 -7.05 3.59 2.49
C LEU A 64 -5.69 3.46 1.81
N ALA A 65 -5.14 2.25 1.69
CA ALA A 65 -3.90 2.01 0.96
C ALA A 65 -4.07 2.28 -0.54
N ARG A 66 -5.18 1.81 -1.13
CA ARG A 66 -5.54 2.02 -2.54
C ARG A 66 -5.67 3.50 -2.86
N ASP A 67 -6.47 4.23 -2.10
CA ASP A 67 -6.70 5.66 -2.32
C ASP A 67 -5.39 6.46 -2.17
N ALA A 68 -4.56 6.15 -1.16
CA ALA A 68 -3.27 6.81 -0.97
C ALA A 68 -2.28 6.53 -2.13
N ILE A 69 -2.31 5.32 -2.71
CA ILE A 69 -1.48 5.00 -3.89
C ILE A 69 -1.99 5.73 -5.13
N GLU A 70 -3.31 5.79 -5.33
CA GLU A 70 -3.93 6.52 -6.45
C GLU A 70 -3.59 8.01 -6.43
N ASP A 71 -3.61 8.63 -5.25
CA ASP A 71 -3.26 10.04 -5.02
C ASP A 71 -1.81 10.38 -5.41
N LEU A 72 -0.91 9.39 -5.52
CA LEU A 72 0.47 9.62 -5.99
C LEU A 72 0.53 10.12 -7.43
N THR A 73 -0.48 9.83 -8.27
CA THR A 73 -0.59 10.40 -9.62
C THR A 73 -0.64 11.93 -9.59
N GLY A 74 -1.36 12.50 -8.61
CA GLY A 74 -1.44 13.95 -8.35
C GLY A 74 -0.11 14.58 -7.92
N HIS A 75 0.88 13.76 -7.61
CA HIS A 75 2.21 14.19 -7.19
C HIS A 75 3.30 13.95 -8.25
N GLY A 76 2.90 13.65 -9.49
CA GLY A 76 3.81 13.54 -10.63
C GLY A 76 4.35 12.14 -10.88
N LEU A 77 3.79 11.12 -10.23
CA LEU A 77 4.02 9.74 -10.67
C LEU A 77 3.28 9.49 -11.97
N ASP A 78 3.91 8.71 -12.83
CA ASP A 78 3.31 8.22 -14.07
C ASP A 78 2.06 7.36 -13.75
N PRO A 79 0.89 7.65 -14.35
CA PRO A 79 -0.34 6.92 -14.06
C PRO A 79 -0.23 5.42 -14.32
N LEU A 80 0.43 4.99 -15.40
CA LEU A 80 0.61 3.57 -15.69
C LEU A 80 1.42 2.88 -14.58
N THR A 81 2.43 3.55 -14.07
CA THR A 81 3.23 3.05 -12.94
C THR A 81 2.37 2.87 -11.68
N VAL A 82 1.46 3.81 -11.39
CA VAL A 82 0.53 3.70 -10.26
C VAL A 82 -0.44 2.53 -10.46
N GLU A 83 -1.03 2.36 -11.64
CA GLU A 83 -1.90 1.23 -11.95
C GLU A 83 -1.22 -0.13 -11.74
N LEU A 84 0.06 -0.27 -12.12
CA LEU A 84 0.81 -1.51 -11.88
C LEU A 84 1.03 -1.78 -10.38
N VAL A 85 1.12 -0.74 -9.54
CA VAL A 85 1.19 -0.89 -8.08
C VAL A 85 -0.17 -1.29 -7.52
N LEU A 86 -1.25 -0.71 -8.03
CA LEU A 86 -2.62 -1.04 -7.64
C LEU A 86 -3.01 -2.48 -8.04
N ASP A 87 -2.54 -2.96 -9.18
CA ASP A 87 -2.71 -4.34 -9.63
C ASP A 87 -1.99 -5.34 -8.70
N LEU A 88 -0.76 -5.01 -8.29
CA LEU A 88 -0.02 -5.79 -7.28
C LEU A 88 -0.74 -5.80 -5.92
N LEU A 89 -1.28 -4.66 -5.50
CA LEU A 89 -2.06 -4.55 -4.28
C LEU A 89 -3.33 -5.40 -4.33
N SER A 90 -4.05 -5.36 -5.46
CA SER A 90 -5.26 -6.17 -5.68
C SER A 90 -4.93 -7.66 -5.65
N THR A 91 -3.84 -8.06 -6.32
CA THR A 91 -3.35 -9.46 -6.27
C THR A 91 -3.03 -9.91 -4.84
N ALA A 92 -2.42 -9.05 -4.02
CA ALA A 92 -2.15 -9.37 -2.62
C ALA A 92 -3.44 -9.54 -1.81
N ARG A 93 -4.47 -8.74 -2.12
CA ARG A 93 -5.77 -8.80 -1.48
C ARG A 93 -6.56 -10.06 -1.85
N ASP A 94 -6.50 -10.50 -3.11
CA ASP A 94 -7.12 -11.75 -3.54
C ASP A 94 -6.56 -12.96 -2.76
N LEU A 95 -5.29 -12.91 -2.37
CA LEU A 95 -4.63 -13.93 -1.53
C LEU A 95 -4.97 -13.81 -0.03
N ASP A 96 -5.60 -12.70 0.37
CA ASP A 96 -5.93 -12.36 1.76
C ASP A 96 -7.42 -12.59 2.09
N GLU A 97 -8.18 -13.11 1.12
CA GLU A 97 -9.51 -13.62 1.36
C GLU A 97 -9.43 -14.90 2.20
N PRO A 98 -10.32 -15.07 3.20
CA PRO A 98 -10.40 -16.31 3.94
C PRO A 98 -10.80 -17.45 2.99
N ASP A 99 -10.14 -18.61 3.08
CA ASP A 99 -10.60 -19.83 2.42
C ASP A 99 -12.09 -20.03 2.72
N GLU A 100 -12.92 -20.13 1.67
CA GLU A 100 -14.35 -20.45 1.82
C GLU A 100 -14.48 -21.77 2.63
N PRO A 101 -15.38 -21.83 3.63
CA PRO A 101 -15.49 -22.97 4.55
C PRO A 101 -15.97 -24.28 3.92
#